data_AF-A0A4Q7VGW9-F1
#
_entry.id   AF-A0A4Q7VGW9-F1
#
_cell.length_a   1.000
_cell.length_b   1.000
_cell.length_c   1.000
_cell.angle_alpha   90.00
_cell.angle_beta   90.00
_cell.angle_gamma   90.00
#
_symmetry.space_group_name_H-M   'P 1'
#
loop_
_entity.id
_entity.type
_entity.pdbx_description
1 polymer ?
#
loop_
_entity_poly.entity_id
_entity_poly.type
_entity_poly.pdbx_seq_one_letter_code
_entity_poly.pdbx_strand_id
1 'polypeptide(L)' 'MRVRNEEILAAFPPVGVRIDLLDLLKKLPQVPDRLNLNPHLRKLVDRGYIERVYVGCYARLPPKRPGK' A
#
# COMPACT_ATOMS: atom_id res chain seq x y z
N MET A 1 12.10 11.92 7.48
CA MET A 1 11.84 11.29 6.16
C MET A 1 10.38 11.53 5.81
N ARG A 2 10.04 12.03 4.61
CA ARG A 2 8.66 12.42 4.25
C ARG A 2 8.19 11.64 3.02
N VAL A 3 7.73 10.41 3.24
CA VAL A 3 7.17 9.57 2.16
C VAL A 3 5.74 9.99 1.87
N ARG A 4 5.39 10.13 0.58
CA ARG A 4 4.03 10.50 0.15
C ARG A 4 3.18 9.25 -0.07
N ASN A 5 1.87 9.35 0.21
CA ASN A 5 0.93 8.23 0.01
C ASN A 5 0.90 7.74 -1.45
N GLU A 6 1.11 8.63 -2.41
CA GLU A 6 1.12 8.27 -3.83
C GLU A 6 2.33 7.43 -4.23
N GLU A 7 3.51 7.68 -3.65
CA GLU A 7 4.68 6.84 -3.89
C GLU A 7 4.48 5.43 -3.36
N ILE A 8 3.89 5.33 -2.16
CA ILE A 8 3.54 4.05 -1.57
C ILE A 8 2.57 3.31 -2.48
N LEU A 9 1.51 3.97 -2.96
CA LEU A 9 0.53 3.38 -3.87
C LEU A 9 1.13 3.01 -5.24
N ALA A 10 2.09 3.76 -5.75
CA ALA A 10 2.81 3.45 -6.98
C ALA A 10 3.72 2.22 -6.85
N ALA A 11 4.22 1.94 -5.64
CA ALA A 11 4.99 0.73 -5.35
C ALA A 11 4.13 -0.54 -5.26
N PHE A 12 2.81 -0.41 -5.15
CA PHE A 12 1.90 -1.56 -5.21
C PHE A 12 1.83 -2.15 -6.63
N PRO A 13 1.75 -3.49 -6.75
CA PRO A 13 1.51 -4.13 -8.03
C PRO A 13 0.08 -3.84 -8.53
N PRO A 14 -0.24 -4.25 -9.78
CA PRO A 14 -1.58 -4.11 -10.34
C PRO A 14 -2.68 -4.73 -9.47
N VAL A 15 -3.92 -4.30 -9.72
CA VAL A 15 -5.11 -4.80 -9.01
C VAL A 15 -5.20 -6.32 -9.13
N GLY A 16 -5.55 -6.98 -8.02
CA GLY A 16 -5.61 -8.44 -7.95
C GLY A 16 -4.27 -9.13 -7.67
N VAL A 17 -3.15 -8.39 -7.72
CA VAL A 17 -1.83 -8.90 -7.34
C VAL A 17 -1.54 -8.53 -5.88
N ARG A 18 -1.03 -9.52 -5.14
CA ARG A 18 -0.66 -9.39 -3.73
C ARG A 18 0.79 -8.93 -3.61
N ILE A 19 1.09 -8.17 -2.57
CA ILE A 19 2.46 -7.79 -2.21
C ILE A 19 2.67 -7.91 -0.70
N ASP A 20 3.77 -8.57 -0.34
CA ASP A 20 4.24 -8.65 1.03
C ASP A 20 4.90 -7.35 1.48
N LEU A 21 4.78 -7.05 2.76
CA LEU A 21 5.34 -5.83 3.37
C LEU A 21 6.85 -5.71 3.14
N LEU A 22 7.56 -6.83 3.14
CA LEU A 22 9.01 -6.87 2.90
C LEU A 22 9.34 -6.48 1.46
N ASP A 23 8.61 -6.99 0.46
CA ASP A 23 8.84 -6.63 -0.94
C ASP A 23 8.37 -5.21 -1.25
N LEU A 24 7.32 -4.74 -0.57
CA LEU A 24 6.92 -3.33 -0.65
C LEU A 24 7.99 -2.40 -0.09
N LEU A 25 8.63 -2.75 1.03
CA LEU A 25 9.76 -2.00 1.59
C LEU A 25 10.97 -1.98 0.65
N LYS A 26 11.30 -3.11 -0.02
CA LYS A 26 12.38 -3.14 -1.02
C LYS A 26 12.11 -2.20 -2.19
N LYS A 27 10.85 -2.02 -2.59
CA LYS A 27 10.44 -1.07 -3.64
C LYS A 27 10.42 0.39 -3.17
N LEU A 28 10.47 0.61 -1.85
CA LEU A 28 10.41 1.92 -1.21
C LEU A 28 11.67 2.16 -0.38
N PRO A 29 12.86 2.32 -1.00
CA PRO A 29 14.12 2.54 -0.28
C PRO A 29 14.10 3.81 0.60
N GLN A 30 13.18 4.74 0.31
CA GLN A 30 12.94 5.93 1.13
C GLN A 30 12.10 5.67 2.39
N VAL A 31 11.58 4.47 2.58
CA VAL A 31 10.88 4.06 3.80
C VAL A 31 11.83 3.20 4.62
N PRO A 32 12.37 3.72 5.73
CA PRO A 32 13.46 3.06 6.44
C PRO A 32 13.00 1.77 7.12
N ASP A 33 11.72 1.71 7.52
CA ASP A 33 11.16 0.59 8.25
C ASP A 33 9.63 0.55 8.16
N ARG A 34 9.08 -0.60 8.58
CA ARG A 34 7.63 -0.85 8.63
C ARG A 34 6.85 0.06 9.57
N LEU A 35 7.45 0.60 10.63
CA LEU A 35 6.76 1.49 11.57
C LEU A 35 6.41 2.80 10.88
N ASN A 36 7.30 3.28 10.01
CA ASN A 36 7.04 4.42 9.14
C ASN A 36 6.01 4.09 8.05
N LEU A 37 6.01 2.86 7.50
CA LEU A 37 5.07 2.45 6.44
C LEU A 37 3.62 2.21 6.92
N ASN A 38 3.46 1.57 8.07
CA ASN A 38 2.18 1.16 8.65
C ASN A 38 1.10 2.27 8.71
N PRO A 39 1.38 3.50 9.17
CA PRO A 39 0.38 4.56 9.20
C PRO A 39 -0.12 4.96 7.80
N HIS A 40 0.73 4.86 6.77
CA HIS A 40 0.32 5.11 5.39
C HIS A 40 -0.52 3.97 4.83
N LEU A 41 -0.12 2.72 5.07
CA LEU A 41 -0.91 1.55 4.69
C LEU A 41 -2.30 1.60 5.31
N ARG A 42 -2.40 1.94 6.60
CA ARG A 42 -3.69 2.10 7.28
C ARG A 42 -4.55 3.18 6.63
N LYS A 43 -3.97 4.33 6.27
CA LYS A 43 -4.68 5.40 5.55
C LYS A 43 -5.15 4.97 4.16
N LEU A 44 -4.34 4.19 3.43
CA LEU A 44 -4.72 3.68 2.10
C LEU A 44 -5.81 2.61 2.19
N VAL A 45 -5.79 1.77 3.23
CA VAL A 45 -6.86 0.80 3.54
C VAL A 45 -8.16 1.52 3.87
N ASP A 46 -8.10 2.50 4.78
CA ASP A 46 -9.27 3.28 5.22
C ASP A 46 -9.94 4.02 4.05
N ARG A 47 -9.14 4.55 3.13
CA ARG A 47 -9.63 5.17 1.89
C ARG A 47 -10.09 4.18 0.82
N GLY A 48 -9.85 2.89 1.00
CA GLY A 48 -10.22 1.83 0.06
C GLY A 48 -9.36 1.79 -1.21
N TYR A 49 -8.11 2.23 -1.15
CA TYR A 49 -7.15 2.07 -2.26
C TYR A 49 -6.46 0.71 -2.26
N ILE A 50 -6.28 0.13 -1.07
CA ILE A 50 -5.69 -1.18 -0.87
C ILE A 50 -6.52 -1.94 0.16
N GLU A 51 -6.38 -3.26 0.19
CA GLU A 51 -6.94 -4.10 1.23
C GLU A 51 -5.84 -4.93 1.89
N ARG A 52 -6.07 -5.30 3.15
CA ARG A 52 -5.21 -6.26 3.85
C ARG A 52 -5.76 -7.65 3.59
N VAL A 53 -4.98 -8.48 2.90
CA VAL A 53 -5.40 -9.86 2.57
C VAL A 53 -5.13 -10.79 3.75
N TYR A 54 -3.95 -10.67 4.37
CA TYR A 54 -3.56 -11.38 5.59
C TYR A 54 -2.50 -10.57 6.36
N VAL A 55 -1.95 -11.13 7.44
CA VAL A 55 -0.94 -10.43 8.25
C VAL A 55 0.33 -10.20 7.42
N GLY A 56 0.65 -8.92 7.16
CA GLY A 56 1.85 -8.55 6.41
C GLY A 56 1.70 -8.52 4.89
N CYS A 57 0.51 -8.79 4.34
CA CYS A 57 0.26 -8.77 2.90
C CYS A 57 -0.93 -7.89 2.54
N TYR A 58 -0.77 -7.15 1.44
CA TYR A 58 -1.75 -6.20 0.96
C TYR A 58 -1.98 -6.39 -0.54
N ALA A 59 -3.13 -5.96 -1.02
CA ALA A 59 -3.45 -5.95 -2.45
C ALA A 59 -4.04 -4.60 -2.83
N ARG A 60 -3.78 -4.16 -4.06
CA ARG A 60 -4.38 -2.93 -4.58
C ARG A 60 -5.82 -3.19 -4.97
N LEU A 61 -6.73 -2.36 -4.47
CA LEU A 61 -8.13 -2.37 -4.87
C LEU A 61 -8.29 -1.63 -6.20
N PRO A 62 -9.23 -2.03 -7.05
CA PRO A 62 -9.60 -1.21 -8.19
C PRO A 62 -10.03 0.18 -7.68
N PRO A 63 -9.60 1.28 -8.34
CA PRO A 63 -10.05 2.60 -7.94
C PRO A 63 -11.58 2.57 -7.93
N LYS A 64 -12.20 2.90 -6.78
CA LYS A 64 -13.66 2.99 -6.68
C LYS A 64 -14.11 3.89 -7.82
N ARG A 65 -14.76 3.31 -8.84
CA ARG A 65 -15.49 4.11 -9.81
C ARG A 65 -16.52 4.86 -8.97
N PRO A 66 -16.50 6.20 -8.93
CA PRO A 66 -17.57 6.93 -8.28
C PRO A 66 -18.85 6.60 -9.05
N GLY A 67 -19.76 5.85 -8.43
CA GLY A 67 -21.06 5.49 -9.00
C GLY A 67 -21.04 4.31 -9.98
N LYS A 68 -21.66 3.21 -9.55
CA LYS A 68 -22.75 2.63 -10.32
C LYS A 68 -23.99 2.71 -9.45
#